data_AF-G2FUG4-F1
#
_entry.id   AF-G2FUG4-F1
#
_cell.length_a   1.000
_cell.length_b   1.000
_cell.length_c   1.000
_cell.angle_alpha   90.00
_cell.angle_beta   90.00
_cell.angle_gamma   90.00
#
_symmetry.space_group_name_H-M   'P 1'
#
loop_
_entity.id
_entity.type
_entity.pdbx_description
1 polymer ?
#
loop_
_entity_poly.entity_id
_entity_poly.type
_entity_poly.pdbx_seq_one_letter_code
_entity_poly.pdbx_strand_id
1 'polypeptide(L)' 'EFSKRAAYYMSELNMIHPFREGNGRSIREFIRQLAFERGYIINWSLITSEVLLEAMITAVKKVLNH' A
#
# COMPACT_ATOMS: atom_id res chain seq x y z
N GLU A 1 -15.40 -0.47 4.44
CA GLU A 1 -15.04 0.94 4.14
C GLU A 1 -13.55 1.21 4.33
N PHE A 2 -12.97 0.85 5.48
CA PHE A 2 -11.55 1.04 5.78
C PHE A 2 -10.59 0.53 4.68
N SER A 3 -10.76 -0.73 4.24
CA SER A 3 -9.89 -1.34 3.22
C SER A 3 -9.82 -0.55 1.91
N LYS A 4 -10.94 0.03 1.47
CA LYS A 4 -10.99 0.88 0.26
C LYS A 4 -10.19 2.16 0.46
N ARG A 5 -10.33 2.82 1.62
CA ARG A 5 -9.55 4.04 1.94
C ARG A 5 -8.07 3.75 2.13
N ALA A 6 -7.73 2.64 2.79
CA ALA A 6 -6.35 2.19 2.93
C ALA A 6 -5.71 1.90 1.56
N ALA A 7 -6.42 1.20 0.67
CA ALA A 7 -5.95 0.97 -0.69
C ALA A 7 -5.75 2.27 -1.49
N TYR A 8 -6.65 3.25 -1.33
CA TYR A 8 -6.50 4.57 -1.92
C TYR A 8 -5.21 5.27 -1.44
N TYR A 9 -5.02 5.42 -0.12
CA TYR A 9 -3.82 6.05 0.42
C TYR A 9 -2.53 5.31 0.06
N MET A 10 -2.57 3.97 0.05
CA MET A 10 -1.44 3.15 -0.36
C MET A 10 -1.06 3.40 -1.83
N SER A 11 -2.05 3.61 -2.70
CA SER A 11 -1.83 3.91 -4.13
C SER A 11 -1.24 5.31 -4.32
N GLU A 12 -1.78 6.32 -3.62
CA GLU A 12 -1.26 7.70 -3.67
C GLU A 12 0.19 7.77 -3.16
N LEU A 13 0.49 7.14 -2.02
CA LEU A 13 1.84 7.09 -1.47
C LEU A 13 2.81 6.34 -2.39
N ASN A 14 2.33 5.28 -3.04
CA ASN A 14 3.12 4.55 -4.02
C ASN A 14 3.40 5.42 -5.25
N MET A 15 2.47 6.25 -5.71
CA MET A 15 2.67 7.14 -6.86
C MET A 15 3.72 8.23 -6.58
N ILE A 16 3.63 8.90 -5.42
CA ILE A 16 4.51 10.06 -5.13
C ILE A 16 5.93 9.65 -4.72
N HIS A 17 6.17 8.36 -4.40
CA HIS A 17 7.48 7.80 -4.05
C HIS A 17 8.36 8.74 -3.18
N PRO A 18 7.94 9.05 -1.93
CA PRO A 18 8.46 10.19 -1.18
C PRO A 18 9.90 10.03 -0.66
N PHE A 19 10.46 8.81 -0.67
CA PHE A 19 11.81 8.52 -0.19
C PHE A 19 12.74 8.10 -1.32
N ARG A 20 14.05 8.35 -1.17
CA ARG A 20 15.08 7.82 -2.08
C ARG A 20 15.07 6.29 -2.14
N GLU A 21 14.92 5.63 -1.00
CA GLU A 21 14.84 4.17 -0.88
C GLU A 21 13.89 3.77 0.25
N GLY A 22 13.37 2.54 0.21
CA GLY A 22 12.56 1.99 1.28
C GLY A 22 11.05 2.31 1.20
N ASN A 23 10.58 2.95 0.14
CA ASN A 23 9.15 3.30 -0.06
C ASN A 23 8.20 2.13 0.25
N GLY A 24 8.44 0.94 -0.31
CA GLY A 24 7.57 -0.22 -0.07
C GLY A 24 7.48 -0.64 1.40
N ARG A 25 8.57 -0.54 2.17
CA ARG A 25 8.56 -0.85 3.62
C ARG A 25 7.79 0.22 4.39
N SER A 26 8.09 1.49 4.14
CA SER A 26 7.45 2.61 4.84
C SER A 26 5.95 2.67 4.58
N ILE A 27 5.52 2.48 3.32
CA ILE A 27 4.10 2.47 2.94
C ILE A 27 3.35 1.32 3.63
N ARG A 28 3.88 0.09 3.59
CA ARG A 28 3.26 -1.06 4.28
C ARG A 28 3.12 -0.82 5.77
N GLU A 29 4.15 -0.27 6.39
CA GLU A 29 4.16 -0.03 7.83
C GLU A 29 3.17 1.08 8.22
N PHE A 30 3.10 2.15 7.43
CA PHE A 30 2.08 3.20 7.62
C PHE A 30 0.65 2.63 7.54
N ILE A 31 0.37 1.81 6.52
CA ILE A 31 -0.96 1.19 6.36
C ILE A 31 -1.25 0.19 7.50
N ARG A 32 -0.24 -0.54 7.97
CA ARG A 32 -0.36 -1.45 9.13
C ARG A 32 -0.71 -0.68 10.41
N GLN A 33 -0.06 0.45 10.67
CA GLN A 33 -0.37 1.31 11.82
C GLN A 33 -1.78 1.91 11.70
N LEU A 34 -2.15 2.42 10.53
CA LEU A 34 -3.50 2.98 10.29
C LEU A 34 -4.62 1.95 10.48
N ALA A 35 -4.34 0.68 10.18
CA ALA A 35 -5.23 -0.45 10.43
C ALA A 35 -5.30 -0.81 11.91
N PHE A 36 -4.14 -0.82 12.58
CA PHE A 36 -4.03 -1.12 14.00
C PHE A 36 -4.82 -0.14 14.87
N GLU A 37 -4.77 1.16 14.56
CA GLU A 37 -5.57 2.21 15.23
C GLU A 37 -7.09 1.98 15.12
N ARG A 38 -7.54 1.13 14.20
CA ARG A 38 -8.95 0.73 14.03
C ARG A 38 -9.25 -0.69 14.51
N GLY A 39 -8.30 -1.33 15.20
CA GLY A 39 -8.44 -2.69 15.70
C GLY A 39 -8.23 -3.79 14.64
N TYR A 40 -7.70 -3.44 13.46
CA TYR A 40 -7.38 -4.42 12.42
C TYR A 40 -5.91 -4.83 12.46
N ILE A 41 -5.66 -6.12 12.23
CA ILE A 41 -4.30 -6.67 12.10
C ILE A 41 -4.07 -7.02 10.64
N ILE A 42 -3.08 -6.38 10.02
CA ILE A 42 -2.61 -6.74 8.68
C ILE A 42 -1.40 -7.65 8.82
N ASN A 43 -1.52 -8.89 8.35
CA ASN A 43 -0.41 -9.82 8.27
C ASN A 43 0.12 -9.92 6.84
N TRP A 44 1.24 -9.23 6.58
CA TRP A 44 1.90 -9.22 5.28
C TRP A 44 2.55 -10.56 4.91
N SER A 45 2.75 -11.49 5.87
CA SER A 45 3.34 -12.81 5.58
C SER A 45 2.40 -13.73 4.81
N LEU A 46 1.11 -13.37 4.72
CA LEU A 46 0.10 -14.16 4.02
C LEU A 46 0.08 -13.91 2.50
N ILE A 47 0.88 -12.96 2.02
CA ILE A 47 1.03 -12.66 0.60
C ILE A 47 2.50 -12.72 0.21
N THR A 48 2.78 -13.09 -1.03
CA THR A 48 4.16 -13.08 -1.54
C THR A 48 4.57 -11.68 -1.96
N SER A 49 5.89 -11.45 -2.04
CA SER A 49 6.44 -10.17 -2.48
C SER A 49 6.03 -9.85 -3.92
N GLU A 50 5.89 -10.86 -4.77
CA GLU A 50 5.53 -10.76 -6.18
C GLU A 50 4.09 -10.27 -6.35
N VAL A 51 3.15 -10.88 -5.61
CA VAL A 51 1.74 -10.47 -5.64
C VAL A 51 1.58 -9.02 -5.17
N LEU A 52 2.30 -8.64 -4.10
CA LEU A 52 2.27 -7.27 -3.62
C LEU A 52 2.87 -6.29 -4.63
N LEU A 53 3.98 -6.66 -5.26
CA LEU A 53 4.62 -5.83 -6.29
C LEU A 53 3.70 -5.63 -7.49
N GLU A 54 3.05 -6.69 -7.96
CA GLU A 54 2.09 -6.61 -9.07
C GLU A 54 0.91 -5.69 -8.74
N ALA A 55 0.37 -5.78 -7.52
CA ALA A 55 -0.68 -4.88 -7.05
C ALA A 55 -0.22 -3.40 -7.06
N MET A 56 1.01 -3.13 -6.62
CA MET A 56 1.61 -1.79 -6.63
C MET A 56 1.78 -1.23 -8.04
N ILE A 57 2.27 -2.05 -8.98
CA ILE A 57 2.40 -1.68 -10.40
C ILE A 57 1.02 -1.40 -11.00
N THR A 58 0.04 -2.25 -10.70
CA THR A 58 -1.33 -2.12 -11.20
C THR A 58 -2.00 -0.86 -10.70
N ALA A 59 -1.79 -0.49 -9.43
CA ALA A 59 -2.31 0.74 -8.86
C ALA A 59 -1.81 1.98 -9.62
N VAL A 60 -0.52 2.03 -9.99
CA VAL A 60 0.04 3.14 -10.79
C VAL A 60 -0.55 3.18 -12.19
N LYS A 61 -0.61 2.03 -12.88
CA LYS A 61 -1.19 1.94 -14.23
C LYS A 61 -2.65 2.42 -14.26
N LYS A 62 -3.41 2.14 -13.21
CA LYS A 62 -4.80 2.58 -13.10
C LYS A 62 -4.91 4.10 -13.00
N VAL A 63 -4.01 4.76 -12.27
CA VAL A 63 -4.00 6.22 -12.14
C VAL A 63 -3.61 6.91 -13.44
N LEU A 64 -2.73 6.32 -14.25
CA LEU A 64 -2.29 6.89 -15.53
C LEU A 64 -3.32 6.78 -16.67
N ASN A 65 -4.33 5.92 -16.53
CA ASN A 65 -5.38 5.70 -17.53
C ASN A 65 -6.68 6.47 -17.24
N HIS A 66 -6.63 7.43 -16.30
CA HIS A 66 -7.69 8.39 -15.98
C HIS A 66 -7.15 9.81 -16.19
#